data_AF-A0A5J4TUM4-F1
#
_entry.id   AF-A0A5J4TUM4-F1
#
_cell.length_a   1.000
_cell.length_b   1.000
_cell.length_c   1.000
_cell.angle_alpha   90.00
_cell.angle_beta   90.00
_cell.angle_gamma   90.00
#
_symmetry.space_group_name_H-M   'P 1'
#
loop_
_entity.id
_entity.type
_entity.pdbx_description
1 polymer ?
#
loop_
_entity_poly.entity_id
_entity_poly.type
_entity_poly.pdbx_seq_one_letter_code
_entity_poly.pdbx_strand_id
1 'polypeptide(L)'
;MWDLITKMLSFKSKYRFTAEEALNHEFFTGVQANRDITPEIRSLAQSALQAQQRGDSSITPYDTNEYFVFPVEEAQKIYQVDPEADNNQILQISNK
;
A
#
# COMPACT_ATOMS: atom_id res chain seq x y z
N MET A 1 -2.95 6.20 17.38
CA MET A 1 -3.62 4.90 17.15
C MET A 1 -4.96 4.81 17.88
N TRP A 2 -4.99 4.85 19.22
CA TRP A 2 -6.24 4.72 19.98
C TRP A 2 -7.32 5.73 19.57
N ASP A 3 -6.95 7.00 19.34
CA ASP A 3 -7.91 8.03 18.90
C ASP A 3 -8.62 7.62 17.60
N LEU A 4 -7.88 7.30 16.54
CA LEU A 4 -8.42 6.78 15.27
C LEU A 4 -9.45 5.65 15.47
N ILE A 5 -9.11 4.63 16.26
CA ILE A 5 -9.99 3.48 16.51
C ILE A 5 -11.29 3.95 17.17
N THR A 6 -11.20 4.80 18.20
CA THR A 6 -12.40 5.28 18.90
C THR A 6 -13.32 6.12 17.99
N LYS A 7 -12.75 6.86 17.04
CA LYS A 7 -13.52 7.61 16.03
C LYS A 7 -14.16 6.68 15.01
N MET A 8 -13.45 5.66 14.52
CA MET A 8 -14.00 4.70 13.55
C MET A 8 -15.07 3.78 14.16
N LEU A 9 -14.96 3.46 15.45
CA LEU A 9 -15.89 2.57 16.17
C LEU A 9 -16.95 3.32 16.98
N SER A 10 -17.15 4.62 16.73
CA SER A 10 -18.20 5.38 17.41
C SER A 10 -19.58 4.74 17.20
N PHE A 11 -20.28 4.50 18.31
CA PHE A 11 -21.64 3.95 18.31
C PHE A 11 -22.63 4.87 17.59
N LYS A 12 -22.52 6.17 17.83
CA LYS A 12 -23.33 7.17 17.11
C LYS A 12 -22.68 7.44 15.76
N SER A 13 -23.38 7.08 14.68
CA SER A 13 -22.89 7.22 13.30
C SER A 13 -22.45 8.64 12.95
N LYS A 14 -23.10 9.67 13.51
CA LYS A 14 -22.74 11.08 13.27
C LYS A 14 -21.35 11.49 13.80
N TYR A 15 -20.73 10.68 14.64
CA TYR A 15 -19.38 10.91 15.16
C TYR A 15 -18.38 9.89 14.62
N ARG A 16 -18.83 9.00 13.73
CA ARG A 16 -17.95 8.05 13.06
C ARG A 16 -17.20 8.79 11.97
N PHE A 17 -15.88 8.62 11.93
CA PHE A 17 -15.11 9.11 10.80
C PHE A 17 -15.58 8.47 9.50
N THR A 18 -15.66 9.29 8.46
CA THR A 18 -15.69 8.81 7.09
C THR A 18 -14.35 8.17 6.72
N ALA A 19 -14.30 7.44 5.60
CA ALA A 19 -13.04 6.89 5.11
C ALA A 19 -12.00 7.99 4.84
N GLU A 20 -12.44 9.13 4.30
CA GLU A 20 -11.57 10.28 4.01
C GLU A 20 -10.99 10.89 5.30
N GLU A 21 -11.82 11.08 6.34
CA GLU A 21 -11.35 11.59 7.64
C GLU A 21 -10.38 10.62 8.32
N ALA A 22 -10.66 9.32 8.25
CA ALA A 22 -9.80 8.29 8.81
C ALA A 22 -8.44 8.25 8.13
N LEU A 23 -8.40 8.29 6.79
CA LEU A 23 -7.15 8.29 6.02
C LEU A 23 -6.30 9.56 6.24
N ASN A 24 -6.94 10.68 6.57
CA ASN A 24 -6.23 11.93 6.91
C ASN A 24 -5.70 11.99 8.36
N HIS A 25 -6.05 11.03 9.22
CA HIS A 25 -5.61 11.00 10.62
C HIS A 25 -4.08 10.86 10.74
N GLU A 26 -3.48 11.44 11.79
CA GLU A 26 -2.03 11.42 12.08
C GLU A 26 -1.41 10.00 12.17
N PHE A 27 -2.25 8.98 12.26
CA PHE A 27 -1.80 7.60 12.27
C PHE A 27 -1.27 7.19 10.90
N PHE A 28 -1.91 7.67 9.82
CA PHE A 28 -1.50 7.42 8.44
C PHE A 28 -0.63 8.54 7.86
N THR A 29 -0.75 9.77 8.37
CA THR A 29 -0.07 10.96 7.80
C THR A 29 1.03 11.55 8.70
N GLY A 30 1.16 11.06 9.92
CA GLY A 30 2.08 11.62 10.92
C GLY A 30 3.54 11.18 10.74
N VAL A 31 4.37 11.64 11.67
CA VAL A 31 5.82 11.35 11.67
C VAL A 31 6.08 9.85 11.80
N GLN A 32 5.25 9.11 12.52
CA GLN A 32 5.43 7.67 12.67
C GLN A 32 5.22 6.93 11.35
N ALA A 33 4.17 7.27 10.58
CA ALA A 33 3.94 6.69 9.27
C ALA A 33 5.15 6.90 8.33
N ASN A 34 5.77 8.08 8.36
CA ASN A 34 6.99 8.35 7.62
C ASN A 34 8.19 7.50 8.06
N ARG A 35 8.27 7.14 9.34
CA ARG A 35 9.33 6.26 9.88
C ARG A 35 9.12 4.80 9.50
N ASP A 36 7.87 4.40 9.30
CA ASP A 36 7.51 3.03 8.91
C ASP A 36 7.83 2.77 7.42
N ILE A 37 8.06 3.82 6.62
CA ILE A 37 8.59 3.70 5.26
C ILE A 37 10.05 3.22 5.31
N THR A 38 10.25 1.94 4.98
CA THR A 38 11.57 1.30 4.94
C THR A 38 12.37 1.68 3.70
N PRO A 39 13.70 1.49 3.69
CA PRO A 39 14.51 1.72 2.50
C PRO A 39 14.08 0.91 1.27
N GLU A 40 13.56 -0.30 1.49
CA GLU A 40 13.04 -1.16 0.41
C GLU A 40 11.80 -0.54 -0.24
N ILE A 41 10.84 -0.06 0.55
CA ILE A 41 9.64 0.64 0.06
C ILE A 41 10.04 1.82 -0.82
N ARG A 42 11.02 2.63 -0.39
CA ARG A 42 11.53 3.76 -1.18
C ARG A 42 12.16 3.31 -2.50
N SER A 43 12.98 2.26 -2.44
CA SER A 43 13.66 1.72 -3.62
C SER A 43 12.66 1.18 -4.65
N LEU A 44 11.61 0.49 -4.20
CA LEU A 44 10.54 -0.02 -5.05
C LEU A 44 9.77 1.13 -5.73
N ALA A 45 9.34 2.13 -4.95
CA ALA A 45 8.64 3.31 -5.49
C ALA A 45 9.50 4.07 -6.51
N GLN A 46 10.79 4.25 -6.22
CA GLN A 46 11.73 4.89 -7.12
C GLN A 46 11.96 4.08 -8.40
N SER A 47 12.01 2.75 -8.30
CA SER A 47 12.18 1.87 -9.45
C SER A 47 10.96 1.93 -10.37
N ALA A 48 9.75 1.92 -9.80
CA ALA A 48 8.50 2.12 -10.54
C ALA A 48 8.48 3.49 -11.24
N LEU A 49 8.88 4.56 -10.55
CA LEU A 49 8.96 5.89 -11.13
C LEU A 49 9.93 5.94 -12.32
N GLN A 50 11.09 5.30 -12.20
CA GLN A 50 12.05 5.22 -13.32
C GLN A 50 11.50 4.40 -14.50
N ALA A 51 10.78 3.31 -14.25
CA ALA A 51 10.14 2.52 -15.30
C ALA A 51 9.08 3.35 -16.04
N GLN A 52 8.24 4.09 -15.30
CA GLN A 52 7.26 5.02 -15.87
C GLN A 52 7.94 6.09 -16.74
N GLN A 53 9.04 6.69 -16.27
CA GLN A 53 9.82 7.67 -17.03
C GLN A 53 10.45 7.09 -18.30
N ARG A 54 10.73 5.78 -18.33
CA ARG A 54 11.19 5.06 -19.53
C ARG A 54 10.05 4.69 -20.50
N GLY A 55 8.82 5.03 -20.18
CA GLY A 55 7.65 4.82 -21.02
C GLY A 55 6.81 3.59 -20.67
N ASP A 56 7.04 2.97 -19.51
CA ASP A 56 6.18 1.89 -19.03
C ASP A 56 4.82 2.44 -18.60
N SER A 57 3.79 2.18 -19.42
CA SER A 57 2.41 2.62 -19.19
C SER A 57 1.64 1.73 -18.21
N SER A 58 2.22 0.60 -17.77
CA SER A 58 1.60 -0.26 -16.76
C SER A 58 1.72 0.31 -15.34
N ILE A 59 2.68 1.22 -15.11
CA ILE A 59 2.94 1.83 -13.81
C ILE A 59 1.85 2.85 -13.46
N THR A 60 1.20 2.63 -12.32
CA THR A 60 0.14 3.50 -11.78
C THR A 60 0.71 4.55 -10.81
N PRO A 61 -0.06 5.59 -10.47
CA PRO A 61 0.34 6.55 -9.43
C PRO A 61 0.54 5.94 -8.04
N TYR A 62 0.02 4.74 -7.78
CA TYR A 62 0.19 4.05 -6.50
C TYR A 62 1.55 3.35 -6.41
N ASP A 63 2.05 2.83 -7.53
CA ASP A 63 3.36 2.16 -7.59
C ASP A 63 4.52 3.13 -7.34
N THR A 64 4.34 4.41 -7.68
CA THR A 64 5.37 5.44 -7.53
C THR A 64 5.32 6.17 -6.18
N ASN A 65 4.33 5.84 -5.34
CA ASN A 65 4.11 6.49 -4.06
C ASN A 65 4.42 5.54 -2.89
N GLU A 66 5.43 5.88 -2.11
CA GLU A 66 5.93 5.08 -0.98
C GLU A 66 4.85 4.72 0.05
N TYR A 67 3.80 5.54 0.19
CA TYR A 67 2.69 5.26 1.12
C TYR A 67 1.76 4.13 0.67
N PHE A 68 1.86 3.70 -0.59
CA PHE A 68 1.03 2.64 -1.18
C PHE A 68 1.84 1.40 -1.56
N VAL A 69 3.16 1.41 -1.34
CA VAL A 69 4.04 0.30 -1.68
C VAL A 69 4.13 -0.66 -0.50
N PHE A 70 3.89 -1.95 -0.76
CA PHE A 70 3.98 -3.02 0.22
C PHE A 70 4.90 -4.13 -0.30
N PRO A 71 6.06 -4.39 0.35
CA PRO A 71 7.02 -5.39 -0.12
C PRO A 71 6.44 -6.81 -0.13
N VAL A 72 6.79 -7.57 -1.17
CA VAL A 72 6.33 -8.97 -1.31
C VAL A 72 6.85 -9.84 -0.17
N GLU A 73 8.09 -9.61 0.29
CA GLU A 73 8.65 -10.35 1.43
C GLU A 73 7.81 -10.16 2.71
N GLU A 74 7.27 -8.96 2.94
CA GLU A 74 6.36 -8.70 4.07
C GLU A 74 5.00 -9.37 3.84
N ALA A 75 4.50 -9.37 2.60
CA ALA A 75 3.26 -10.07 2.26
C ALA A 75 3.37 -11.58 2.52
N GLN A 76 4.49 -12.21 2.15
CA GLN A 76 4.74 -13.65 2.35
C GLN A 76 4.79 -14.05 3.83
N LYS A 77 5.10 -13.13 4.75
CA LYS A 77 5.02 -13.41 6.20
C LYS A 77 3.58 -13.55 6.69
N ILE A 78 2.62 -12.98 5.96
CA ILE A 78 1.20 -12.93 6.34
C ILE A 78 0.41 -13.99 5.57
N TYR A 79 0.74 -14.22 4.30
CA TYR A 79 0.03 -15.14 3.43
C TYR A 79 0.73 -16.51 3.34
N GLN A 80 -0.06 -17.58 3.30
CA GLN A 80 0.44 -18.95 3.05
C GLN A 80 0.63 -19.26 1.55
N VAL A 81 0.37 -18.26 0.69
CA VAL A 81 0.40 -18.38 -0.77
C VAL A 81 1.50 -17.45 -1.27
N ASP A 82 2.32 -17.95 -2.20
CA ASP A 82 3.39 -17.18 -2.82
C ASP A 82 2.81 -16.30 -3.94
N PRO A 83 2.79 -14.96 -3.78
CA PRO A 83 2.17 -14.06 -4.76
C PRO A 83 2.84 -14.10 -6.13
N GLU A 84 4.14 -14.40 -6.18
CA GLU A 84 4.87 -14.49 -7.45
C GLU A 84 4.50 -15.75 -8.22
N ALA A 85 4.34 -16.88 -7.52
CA ALA A 85 3.88 -18.13 -8.12
C ALA A 85 2.49 -17.99 -8.73
N ASP A 86 1.57 -17.33 -8.02
CA ASP A 86 0.22 -17.04 -8.49
C ASP A 86 0.23 -16.13 -9.74
N ASN A 87 1.01 -15.04 -9.70
CA ASN A 87 1.12 -14.12 -10.84
C ASN A 87 1.69 -14.82 -12.08
N ASN A 88 2.72 -15.65 -11.90
CA ASN A 88 3.29 -16.45 -12.99
C ASN A 88 2.26 -17.40 -13.61
N GLN A 89 1.40 -18.02 -12.80
CA GLN A 89 0.32 -18.87 -13.29
C GLN A 89 -0.72 -18.07 -14.09
N ILE A 90 -1.10 -16.87 -13.64
CA ILE A 90 -2.02 -15.97 -14.35
C ILE A 90 -1.46 -15.56 -15.72
N LEU A 91 -0.16 -15.23 -15.78
CA LEU A 91 0.51 -14.86 -17.02
C LEU A 91 0.60 -16.05 -18.00
N GLN A 92 0.80 -17.27 -17.52
CA GLN A 92 0.79 -18.46 -18.37
C GLN A 92 -0.59 -18.76 -18.96
N ILE A 93 -1.67 -18.48 -18.21
CA ILE A 93 -3.05 -18.66 -18.69
C ILE A 93 -3.40 -17.59 -19.72
N SER A 94 -2.96 -16.34 -19.51
CA SER A 94 -3.25 -15.20 -20.40
C SER A 94 -2.54 -15.28 -21.75
N ASN A 95 -1.44 -16.03 -21.84
CA ASN A 95 -0.63 -16.20 -23.06
C ASN A 95 -0.99 -17.46 -23.88
N LYS A 96 -2.12 -18.11 -23.57
CA LYS A 96 -2.62 -19.32 -24.24
C LYS A 96 -3.88 -19.01 -25.05
#